data_AF-A0A353VIE6-F1
#
_entry.id   AF-A0A353VIE6-F1
#
_cell.length_a   1.000
_cell.length_b   1.000
_cell.length_c   1.000
_cell.angle_alpha   90.00
_cell.angle_beta   90.00
_cell.angle_gamma   90.00
#
_symmetry.space_group_name_H-M   'P 1'
#
loop_
_entity.id
_entity.type
_entity.pdbx_description
1 polymer ?
#
loop_
_entity_poly.entity_id
_entity_poly.type
_entity_poly.pdbx_seq_one_letter_code
_entity_poly.pdbx_strand_id
1 'polypeptide(L)'
;MLGASVTANIDDNTAIYYNPGALGNIKETRLGFNANVYFLDVYFIENGAGEGINLSANVLDALPLLFSGSIQFKKAQNLTLSYLYMSRNKSRVRLEASTNYAVDFFENGTASEQYFASFTLDKELREEWIGIGFGFSLGKHLSIGFSPIVTVYNNNYLEVTDISLFSNLSQASSLLISQYDLRESRIAAIGVLLNVGATIKLEQNEIGISLTTPRVSLSSLSRSSSNRNRTVFNNIPGEEVN
;
A
#
# COMPACT_ATOMS: atom_id res chain seq x y z
N MET A 1 8.35 -12.15 -1.75
CA MET A 1 7.57 -13.38 -1.55
C MET A 1 8.38 -14.54 -2.10
N LEU A 2 8.54 -15.62 -1.34
CA LEU A 2 9.11 -16.85 -1.89
C LEU A 2 8.14 -17.33 -2.99
N GLY A 3 8.66 -17.56 -4.19
CA GLY A 3 7.85 -17.87 -5.39
C GLY A 3 7.04 -19.16 -5.25
N ALA A 4 6.44 -19.61 -6.36
CA ALA A 4 5.58 -20.79 -6.44
C ALA A 4 6.16 -22.12 -5.88
N SER A 5 7.44 -22.14 -5.50
CA SER A 5 8.12 -23.27 -4.83
C SER A 5 7.58 -23.60 -3.43
N VAL A 6 6.85 -22.68 -2.78
CA VAL A 6 6.35 -22.87 -1.42
C VAL A 6 5.06 -23.70 -1.38
N THR A 7 4.49 -24.17 -2.50
CA THR A 7 3.20 -24.88 -2.44
C THR A 7 3.28 -26.31 -1.91
N ALA A 8 4.44 -26.98 -1.97
CA ALA A 8 4.56 -28.39 -1.61
C ALA A 8 5.22 -28.64 -0.25
N ASN A 9 6.37 -28.02 0.02
CA ASN A 9 7.16 -28.29 1.23
C ASN A 9 7.11 -27.08 2.18
N ILE A 10 6.00 -26.96 2.92
CA ILE A 10 5.86 -25.99 4.00
C ILE A 10 5.63 -26.75 5.30
N ASP A 11 6.42 -26.43 6.31
CA ASP A 11 6.31 -27.00 7.65
C ASP A 11 6.13 -25.95 8.75
N ASP A 12 5.79 -24.72 8.36
CA ASP A 12 5.53 -23.59 9.23
C ASP A 12 4.13 -22.99 9.06
N ASN A 13 3.81 -22.00 9.91
CA ASN A 13 2.50 -21.37 9.94
C ASN A 13 2.21 -20.48 8.72
N THR A 14 3.19 -20.22 7.84
CA THR A 14 2.97 -19.50 6.58
C THR A 14 2.16 -20.33 5.58
N ALA A 15 2.00 -21.63 5.84
CA ALA A 15 1.11 -22.52 5.10
C ALA A 15 -0.33 -22.03 5.03
N ILE A 16 -0.82 -21.26 6.02
CA ILE A 16 -2.13 -20.59 5.96
C ILE A 16 -2.29 -19.80 4.66
N TYR A 17 -1.23 -19.11 4.24
CA TYR A 17 -1.22 -18.25 3.07
C TYR A 17 -0.83 -19.00 1.78
N TYR A 18 0.16 -19.88 1.81
CA TYR A 18 0.68 -20.52 0.59
C TYR A 18 -0.05 -21.82 0.21
N ASN A 19 -0.24 -22.74 1.16
CA ASN A 19 -0.99 -23.98 0.96
C ASN A 19 -1.49 -24.53 2.32
N PRO A 20 -2.78 -24.32 2.66
CA PRO A 20 -3.28 -24.77 3.96
C PRO A 20 -3.38 -26.29 4.08
N GLY A 21 -3.27 -27.04 2.98
CA GLY A 21 -3.12 -28.49 3.01
C GLY A 21 -1.88 -28.96 3.77
N ALA A 22 -0.81 -28.16 3.75
CA ALA A 22 0.41 -28.44 4.49
C ALA A 22 0.25 -28.28 6.01
N LEU A 23 -0.78 -27.58 6.50
CA LEU A 23 -1.02 -27.42 7.94
C LEU A 23 -1.26 -28.77 8.64
N GLY A 24 -1.86 -29.74 7.94
CA GLY A 24 -2.06 -31.08 8.49
C GLY A 24 -0.75 -31.85 8.76
N ASN A 25 0.37 -31.36 8.23
CA ASN A 25 1.70 -31.92 8.48
C ASN A 25 2.38 -31.34 9.71
N ILE A 26 1.91 -30.21 10.23
CA ILE A 26 2.44 -29.56 11.43
C ILE A 26 1.92 -30.31 12.65
N LYS A 27 2.83 -30.91 13.42
CA LYS A 27 2.48 -31.77 14.58
C LYS A 27 2.73 -31.11 15.93
N GLU A 28 3.26 -29.90 15.94
CA GLU A 28 3.69 -29.19 17.13
C GLU A 28 3.03 -27.81 17.19
N THR A 29 2.68 -27.39 18.40
CA THR A 29 2.29 -26.01 18.69
C THR A 29 3.51 -25.12 18.52
N ARG A 30 3.46 -24.19 17.57
CA ARG A 30 4.56 -23.29 17.23
C ARG A 30 4.09 -21.85 17.25
N LEU A 31 4.94 -20.94 17.72
CA LEU A 31 4.78 -19.50 17.56
C LEU A 31 5.87 -19.01 16.61
N GLY A 32 5.48 -18.24 15.61
CA GLY A 32 6.37 -17.72 14.59
C GLY A 32 6.24 -16.22 14.46
N PHE A 33 7.36 -15.52 14.63
CA PHE A 33 7.52 -14.11 14.28
C PHE A 33 8.52 -14.04 13.14
N ASN A 34 8.11 -13.49 11.99
CA ASN A 34 9.00 -13.34 10.84
C ASN A 34 9.22 -11.85 10.56
N ALA A 35 10.48 -11.44 10.79
CA ALA A 35 11.19 -10.21 10.46
C ALA A 35 10.45 -8.85 10.50
N ASN A 36 11.06 -7.87 11.17
CA ASN A 36 10.89 -6.47 10.83
C ASN A 36 11.73 -6.17 9.59
N VAL A 37 11.11 -5.80 8.46
CA VAL A 37 11.88 -5.39 7.28
C VAL A 37 11.97 -3.86 7.25
N TYR A 38 13.19 -3.40 7.08
CA TYR A 38 13.52 -2.00 6.85
C TYR A 38 13.65 -1.78 5.35
N PHE A 39 12.87 -0.84 4.81
CA PHE A 39 12.90 -0.47 3.41
C PHE A 39 13.50 0.93 3.28
N LEU A 40 14.42 1.09 2.33
CA LEU A 40 14.85 2.40 1.84
C LEU A 40 14.50 2.45 0.36
N ASP A 41 13.44 3.18 0.02
CA ASP A 41 13.07 3.43 -1.36
C ASP A 41 13.55 4.81 -1.77
N VAL A 42 14.35 4.87 -2.83
CA VAL A 42 14.85 6.11 -3.43
C VAL A 42 14.27 6.22 -4.83
N TYR A 43 13.52 7.29 -5.08
CA TYR A 43 12.96 7.59 -6.40
C TYR A 43 13.55 8.89 -6.91
N PHE A 44 13.91 8.89 -8.19
CA PHE A 44 14.33 10.09 -8.92
C PHE A 44 13.66 10.06 -10.30
N ILE A 45 12.91 11.10 -10.61
CA ILE A 45 12.17 11.23 -11.86
C ILE A 45 12.61 12.54 -12.50
N GLU A 46 13.35 12.42 -13.59
CA GLU A 46 13.78 13.58 -14.39
C GLU A 46 12.57 14.28 -15.01
N ASN A 47 12.53 15.60 -14.92
CA ASN A 47 11.45 16.45 -15.43
C ASN A 47 10.05 16.03 -14.93
N GLY A 48 9.96 15.37 -13.77
CA GLY A 48 8.73 14.80 -13.24
C GLY A 48 7.62 15.80 -12.90
N ALA A 49 7.96 17.08 -12.70
CA ALA A 49 7.02 18.16 -12.44
C ALA A 49 7.08 19.29 -13.47
N GLY A 50 7.68 19.04 -14.63
CA GLY A 50 7.88 20.02 -15.70
C GLY A 50 9.32 20.00 -16.23
N GLU A 51 9.57 20.67 -17.35
CA GLU A 51 10.91 20.78 -17.91
C GLU A 51 11.87 21.45 -16.92
N GLY A 52 12.99 20.78 -16.62
CA GLY A 52 13.98 21.21 -15.64
C GLY A 52 13.60 20.95 -14.17
N ILE A 53 12.39 20.44 -13.88
CA ILE A 53 11.90 20.23 -12.51
C ILE A 53 11.83 18.73 -12.20
N ASN A 54 12.88 18.23 -11.57
CA ASN A 54 12.98 16.82 -11.17
C ASN A 54 12.16 16.56 -9.91
N LEU A 55 11.57 15.36 -9.82
CA LEU A 55 10.95 14.85 -8.59
C LEU A 55 11.90 13.88 -7.92
N SER A 56 12.00 13.96 -6.59
CA SER A 56 12.74 12.97 -5.81
C SER A 56 11.94 12.54 -4.58
N ALA A 57 12.17 11.32 -4.14
CA ALA A 57 11.61 10.77 -2.91
C ALA A 57 12.63 9.90 -2.21
N ASN A 58 12.70 10.02 -0.89
CA ASN A 58 13.42 9.09 -0.02
C ASN A 58 12.44 8.60 1.05
N VAL A 59 12.20 7.31 1.10
CA VAL A 59 11.26 6.70 2.05
C VAL A 59 11.99 5.66 2.87
N LEU A 60 12.09 5.91 4.18
CA LEU A 60 12.54 4.94 5.16
C LEU A 60 11.34 4.41 5.92
N ASP A 61 11.17 3.08 5.94
CA ASP A 61 10.04 2.44 6.63
C ASP A 61 10.49 1.13 7.30
N ALA A 62 9.80 0.72 8.36
CA ALA A 62 10.14 -0.47 9.15
C ALA A 62 8.88 -1.12 9.70
N LEU A 63 8.61 -2.39 9.34
CA LEU A 63 7.42 -3.11 9.86
C LEU A 63 7.64 -4.60 10.08
N PRO A 64 6.92 -5.18 11.05
CA PRO A 64 6.77 -6.63 11.16
C PRO A 64 6.00 -7.15 9.94
N LEU A 65 6.61 -8.07 9.19
CA LEU A 65 5.97 -8.63 8.01
C LEU A 65 4.96 -9.73 8.36
N LEU A 66 5.23 -10.52 9.41
CA LEU A 66 4.41 -11.69 9.72
C LEU A 66 4.46 -12.07 11.21
N PHE A 67 3.28 -12.35 11.76
CA PHE A 67 3.07 -12.97 13.06
C PHE A 67 2.10 -14.13 12.92
N SER A 68 2.44 -15.28 13.49
CA SER A 68 1.64 -16.50 13.28
C SER A 68 1.81 -17.51 14.40
N GLY A 69 0.84 -18.42 14.53
CA GLY A 69 0.92 -19.51 15.47
C GLY A 69 0.11 -20.73 15.04
N SER A 70 0.45 -21.89 15.57
CA SER A 70 -0.30 -23.13 15.42
C SER A 70 -0.62 -23.72 16.78
N ILE A 71 -1.77 -24.39 16.87
CA ILE A 71 -2.24 -25.10 18.05
C ILE A 71 -2.55 -26.54 17.63
N GLN A 72 -1.84 -27.49 18.25
CA GLN A 72 -2.13 -28.91 18.12
C GLN A 72 -3.03 -29.37 19.28
N PHE A 73 -4.15 -30.00 18.96
CA PHE A 73 -5.05 -30.55 19.99
C PHE A 73 -4.65 -31.96 20.39
N LYS A 74 -4.50 -32.21 21.70
CA LYS A 74 -4.16 -33.55 22.23
C LYS A 74 -5.17 -34.64 21.85
N LYS A 75 -6.46 -34.28 21.78
CA LYS A 75 -7.58 -35.19 21.47
C LYS A 75 -7.90 -35.31 19.97
N ALA A 76 -7.34 -34.43 19.15
CA ALA A 76 -7.56 -34.38 17.70
C ALA A 76 -6.22 -34.14 17.01
N GLN A 77 -5.34 -35.15 17.07
CA GLN A 77 -3.97 -35.07 16.54
C GLN A 77 -3.92 -34.97 15.00
N ASN A 78 -5.03 -35.26 14.33
CA ASN A 78 -5.20 -35.09 12.90
C ASN A 78 -5.64 -33.67 12.51
N LEU A 79 -5.98 -32.81 13.47
CA LEU A 79 -6.42 -31.43 13.24
C LEU A 79 -5.37 -30.44 13.77
N THR A 80 -4.95 -29.55 12.89
CA THR A 80 -4.09 -28.41 13.24
C THR A 80 -4.88 -27.13 13.01
N LEU A 81 -4.97 -26.31 14.06
CA LEU A 81 -5.49 -24.95 13.97
C LEU A 81 -4.32 -23.99 13.89
N SER A 82 -4.38 -22.98 13.04
CA SER A 82 -3.33 -21.98 12.95
C SER A 82 -3.92 -20.59 12.72
N TYR A 83 -3.17 -19.55 13.08
CA TYR A 83 -3.54 -18.16 12.87
C TYR A 83 -2.37 -17.38 12.26
N LEU A 84 -2.71 -16.35 11.50
CA LEU A 84 -1.78 -15.50 10.77
C LEU A 84 -2.21 -14.04 10.83
N TYR A 85 -1.25 -13.18 11.07
CA TYR A 85 -1.26 -11.77 10.74
C TYR A 85 -0.10 -11.51 9.77
N MET A 86 -0.35 -10.83 8.66
CA MET A 86 0.68 -10.54 7.66
C MET A 86 0.44 -9.18 7.01
N SER A 87 1.48 -8.34 6.95
CA SER A 87 1.47 -7.15 6.11
C SER A 87 1.85 -7.56 4.70
N ARG A 88 0.84 -7.63 3.83
CA ARG A 88 0.99 -8.20 2.48
C ARG A 88 1.62 -7.21 1.52
N ASN A 89 1.02 -6.03 1.43
CA ASN A 89 1.49 -4.95 0.56
C ASN A 89 1.62 -3.70 1.41
N LYS A 90 2.82 -3.12 1.42
CA LYS A 90 3.02 -1.77 1.91
C LYS A 90 3.86 -1.01 0.92
N SER A 91 3.41 0.20 0.59
CA SER A 91 4.16 1.12 -0.25
C SER A 91 3.84 2.53 0.22
N ARG A 92 4.87 3.35 0.35
CA ARG A 92 4.72 4.79 0.56
C ARG A 92 5.60 5.50 -0.44
N VAL A 93 5.04 6.49 -1.11
CA VAL A 93 5.74 7.32 -2.08
C VAL A 93 5.40 8.76 -1.75
N ARG A 94 6.42 9.57 -1.48
CA ARG A 94 6.29 11.01 -1.26
C ARG A 94 7.21 11.74 -2.22
N LEU A 95 6.64 12.32 -3.27
CA LEU A 95 7.36 13.12 -4.26
C LEU A 95 7.06 14.60 -4.02
N GLU A 96 8.10 15.41 -3.98
CA GLU A 96 7.98 16.86 -3.78
C GLU A 96 8.84 17.57 -4.84
N ALA A 97 8.30 18.63 -5.43
CA ALA A 97 9.03 19.56 -6.29
C ALA A 97 8.55 20.98 -6.03
N SER A 98 9.46 21.93 -6.12
CA SER A 98 9.13 23.34 -6.11
C SER A 98 10.09 24.14 -6.98
N THR A 99 9.61 25.26 -7.52
CA THR A 99 10.41 26.21 -8.27
C THR A 99 10.00 27.63 -7.90
N ASN A 100 10.97 28.53 -7.94
CA ASN A 100 10.78 29.94 -7.64
C ASN A 100 11.73 30.76 -8.51
N TYR A 101 11.20 31.59 -9.41
CA TYR A 101 12.00 32.45 -10.28
C TYR A 101 11.24 33.73 -10.64
N ALA A 102 11.99 34.76 -11.01
CA ALA A 102 11.41 36.01 -11.50
C ALA A 102 10.98 35.86 -12.96
N VAL A 103 9.84 36.43 -13.31
CA VAL A 103 9.27 36.44 -14.68
C VAL A 103 8.78 37.84 -14.99
N ASP A 104 8.93 38.28 -16.23
CA ASP A 104 8.31 39.51 -16.73
C ASP A 104 7.05 39.09 -17.51
N PHE A 105 5.92 38.97 -16.81
CA PHE A 105 4.67 38.52 -17.43
C PHE A 105 3.94 39.66 -18.15
N PHE A 106 4.08 40.91 -17.68
CA PHE A 106 3.48 42.08 -18.30
C PHE A 106 4.50 42.85 -19.15
N GLU A 107 4.24 42.98 -20.46
CA GLU A 107 5.12 43.69 -21.43
C GLU A 107 5.44 45.15 -21.04
N ASN A 108 4.62 45.78 -20.19
CA ASN A 108 4.78 47.17 -19.74
C ASN A 108 5.04 47.31 -18.23
N GLY A 109 5.36 46.22 -17.52
CA GLY A 109 5.67 46.23 -16.09
C GLY A 109 7.01 46.92 -15.79
N THR A 110 7.08 47.70 -14.70
CA THR A 110 8.33 48.36 -14.25
C THR A 110 9.17 47.49 -13.30
N ALA A 111 8.66 46.33 -12.89
CA ALA A 111 9.32 45.39 -11.98
C ALA A 111 8.92 43.95 -12.33
N SER A 112 9.86 43.01 -12.24
CA SER A 112 9.61 41.59 -12.50
C SER A 112 8.68 40.97 -11.44
N GLU A 113 7.74 40.14 -11.87
CA GLU A 113 6.90 39.33 -11.01
C GLU A 113 7.67 38.12 -10.46
N GLN A 114 7.24 37.62 -9.30
CA GLN A 114 7.78 36.40 -8.72
C GLN A 114 6.83 35.24 -8.97
N TYR A 115 7.29 34.23 -9.71
CA TYR A 115 6.58 32.99 -9.94
C TYR A 115 7.01 31.94 -8.91
N PHE A 116 6.04 31.34 -8.24
CA PHE A 116 6.21 30.20 -7.36
C PHE A 116 5.33 29.05 -7.84
N ALA A 117 5.90 27.86 -7.93
CA ALA A 117 5.11 26.64 -8.11
C ALA A 117 5.62 25.52 -7.21
N SER A 118 4.70 24.73 -6.68
CA SER A 118 5.00 23.54 -5.92
C SER A 118 4.05 22.41 -6.25
N PHE A 119 4.58 21.19 -6.18
CA PHE A 119 3.87 19.95 -6.39
C PHE A 119 4.27 18.97 -5.31
N THR A 120 3.28 18.40 -4.62
CA THR A 120 3.46 17.37 -3.61
C THR A 120 2.52 16.22 -3.89
N LEU A 121 3.06 15.01 -3.98
CA LEU A 121 2.31 13.76 -4.05
C LEU A 121 2.72 12.88 -2.87
N ASP A 122 1.80 12.59 -1.95
CA ASP A 122 1.97 11.60 -0.88
C ASP A 122 0.94 10.49 -1.07
N LYS A 123 1.43 9.28 -1.37
CA LYS A 123 0.62 8.09 -1.55
C LYS A 123 1.09 7.01 -0.60
N GLU A 124 0.16 6.43 0.14
CA GLU A 124 0.42 5.37 1.09
C GLU A 124 -0.59 4.25 0.92
N LEU A 125 -0.11 3.05 0.63
CA LEU A 125 -0.89 1.83 0.50
C LEU A 125 -0.46 0.85 1.59
N ARG A 126 -1.43 0.28 2.30
CA ARG A 126 -1.25 -0.81 3.26
C ARG A 126 -2.31 -1.87 3.06
N GLU A 127 -1.91 -3.12 3.07
CA GLU A 127 -2.79 -4.27 3.00
C GLU A 127 -2.41 -5.30 4.05
N GLU A 128 -3.25 -5.44 5.06
CA GLU A 128 -3.05 -6.37 6.16
C GLU A 128 -3.97 -7.58 6.00
N TRP A 129 -3.43 -8.77 6.21
CA TRP A 129 -4.13 -10.04 6.08
C TRP A 129 -4.18 -10.72 7.44
N ILE A 130 -5.39 -11.08 7.86
CA ILE A 130 -5.67 -11.77 9.12
C ILE A 130 -6.36 -13.08 8.77
N GLY A 131 -5.69 -14.20 9.03
CA GLY A 131 -6.14 -15.52 8.61
C GLY A 131 -6.23 -16.49 9.77
N ILE A 132 -7.17 -17.43 9.65
CA ILE A 132 -7.20 -18.66 10.44
C ILE A 132 -7.06 -19.81 9.45
N GLY A 133 -6.28 -20.82 9.79
CA GLY A 133 -6.09 -22.02 8.98
C GLY A 133 -6.46 -23.29 9.71
N PHE A 134 -7.05 -24.22 8.97
CA PHE A 134 -7.43 -25.54 9.43
C PHE A 134 -6.75 -26.57 8.55
N GLY A 135 -5.91 -27.40 9.14
CA GLY A 135 -5.23 -28.51 8.48
C GLY A 135 -5.72 -29.85 9.01
N PHE A 136 -5.96 -30.80 8.11
CA PHE A 136 -6.41 -32.15 8.43
C PHE A 136 -5.45 -33.18 7.83
N SER A 137 -4.83 -34.01 8.67
CA SER A 137 -4.06 -35.18 8.22
C SER A 137 -5.01 -36.34 7.95
N LEU A 138 -5.06 -36.79 6.70
CA LEU A 138 -5.85 -37.93 6.22
C LEU A 138 -4.91 -39.13 6.02
N GLY A 139 -4.66 -39.86 7.11
CA GLY A 139 -3.68 -40.95 7.13
C GLY A 139 -2.24 -40.43 7.18
N LYS A 140 -1.30 -41.17 6.59
CA LYS A 140 0.15 -40.87 6.64
C LYS A 140 0.66 -40.03 5.47
N HIS A 141 -0.10 -39.99 4.37
CA HIS A 141 0.39 -39.47 3.09
C HIS A 141 -0.41 -38.29 2.55
N LEU A 142 -1.66 -38.10 2.98
CA LEU A 142 -2.51 -37.02 2.45
C LEU A 142 -2.84 -36.06 3.58
N SER A 143 -2.80 -34.77 3.27
CA SER A 143 -3.40 -33.74 4.12
C SER A 143 -4.13 -32.71 3.27
N ILE A 144 -5.20 -32.18 3.84
CA ILE A 144 -6.04 -31.16 3.23
C ILE A 144 -6.21 -30.01 4.21
N GLY A 145 -6.55 -28.85 3.71
CA GLY A 145 -6.81 -27.72 4.58
C GLY A 145 -7.45 -26.56 3.86
N PHE A 146 -7.92 -25.62 4.66
CA PHE A 146 -8.48 -24.39 4.19
C PHE A 146 -8.15 -23.25 5.16
N SER A 147 -8.21 -22.02 4.67
CA SER A 147 -7.89 -20.83 5.43
C SER A 147 -8.77 -19.67 4.98
N PRO A 148 -9.82 -19.31 5.72
CA PRO A 148 -10.47 -18.02 5.56
C PRO A 148 -9.52 -16.90 5.97
N ILE A 149 -9.46 -15.86 5.14
CA ILE A 149 -8.60 -14.70 5.35
C ILE A 149 -9.44 -13.43 5.21
N VAL A 150 -9.35 -12.57 6.22
CA VAL A 150 -9.84 -11.20 6.18
C VAL A 150 -8.70 -10.30 5.71
N THR A 151 -9.02 -9.37 4.82
CA THR A 151 -8.10 -8.38 4.26
C THR A 151 -8.55 -6.99 4.69
N VAL A 152 -7.62 -6.18 5.16
CA VAL A 152 -7.82 -4.77 5.51
C VAL A 152 -6.92 -3.95 4.59
N TYR A 153 -7.54 -3.32 3.60
CA TYR A 153 -6.86 -2.50 2.61
C TYR A 153 -7.03 -1.03 2.94
N ASN A 154 -5.94 -0.29 3.04
CA ASN A 154 -5.92 1.15 3.23
C ASN A 154 -5.11 1.80 2.11
N ASN A 155 -5.67 2.84 1.49
CA ASN A 155 -4.99 3.64 0.49
C ASN A 155 -5.28 5.12 0.74
N ASN A 156 -4.25 5.84 1.14
CA ASN A 156 -4.26 7.28 1.32
C ASN A 156 -3.54 7.92 0.13
N TYR A 157 -4.16 8.94 -0.44
CA TYR A 157 -3.66 9.70 -1.57
C TYR A 157 -3.84 11.17 -1.26
N LEU A 158 -2.77 11.94 -1.37
CA LEU A 158 -2.76 13.38 -1.30
C LEU A 158 -1.92 13.92 -2.45
N GLU A 159 -2.52 14.77 -3.27
CA GLU A 159 -1.84 15.55 -4.29
C GLU A 159 -2.15 17.02 -4.03
N VAL A 160 -1.11 17.84 -3.97
CA VAL A 160 -1.23 19.29 -3.82
C VAL A 160 -0.43 19.93 -4.93
N THR A 161 -1.09 20.78 -5.71
CA THR A 161 -0.46 21.67 -6.68
C THR A 161 -0.78 23.10 -6.29
N ASP A 162 0.25 23.91 -6.12
CA ASP A 162 0.13 25.33 -5.84
C ASP A 162 0.99 26.09 -6.85
N ILE A 163 0.38 27.02 -7.57
CA ILE A 163 1.03 27.91 -8.51
C ILE A 163 0.58 29.31 -8.17
N SER A 164 1.53 30.21 -7.91
CA SER A 164 1.23 31.57 -7.47
C SER A 164 2.19 32.56 -8.15
N LEU A 165 1.63 33.68 -8.61
CA LEU A 165 2.35 34.78 -9.21
C LEU A 165 2.15 36.03 -8.35
N PHE A 166 3.24 36.64 -7.92
CA PHE A 166 3.24 37.82 -7.07
C PHE A 166 3.81 39.02 -7.83
N SER A 167 3.22 40.20 -7.66
CA SER A 167 3.84 41.44 -8.09
C SER A 167 4.95 41.83 -7.12
N ASN A 168 6.05 42.38 -7.64
CA ASN A 168 7.14 42.91 -6.83
C ASN A 168 7.19 44.44 -6.91
N LEU A 169 6.05 45.09 -6.66
CA LEU A 169 5.95 46.53 -6.61
C LEU A 169 6.58 47.04 -5.29
N SER A 170 7.39 48.08 -5.42
CA SER A 170 8.45 48.60 -4.52
C SER A 170 8.15 48.79 -3.01
N GLN A 171 6.97 48.44 -2.48
CA GLN A 171 6.65 48.54 -1.05
C GLN A 171 5.63 47.51 -0.53
N ALA A 172 5.03 46.67 -1.37
CA ALA A 172 4.16 45.57 -0.94
C ALA A 172 4.00 44.52 -2.04
N SER A 173 4.34 43.26 -1.75
CA SER A 173 4.06 42.13 -2.64
C SER A 173 2.55 41.87 -2.67
N SER A 174 1.90 42.00 -3.83
CA SER A 174 0.50 41.61 -4.00
C SER A 174 0.40 40.30 -4.78
N LEU A 175 -0.48 39.39 -4.33
CA LEU A 175 -0.81 38.20 -5.12
C LEU A 175 -1.59 38.65 -6.36
N LEU A 176 -1.12 38.27 -7.54
CA LEU A 176 -1.75 38.59 -8.81
C LEU A 176 -2.65 37.44 -9.24
N ILE A 177 -2.08 36.24 -9.34
CA ILE A 177 -2.78 35.04 -9.74
C ILE A 177 -2.35 33.91 -8.82
N SER A 178 -3.28 33.08 -8.39
CA SER A 178 -2.97 31.82 -7.74
C SER A 178 -3.91 30.72 -8.20
N GLN A 179 -3.37 29.53 -8.36
CA GLN A 179 -4.11 28.30 -8.52
C GLN A 179 -3.63 27.30 -7.47
N TYR A 180 -4.58 26.87 -6.65
CA TYR A 180 -4.40 25.81 -5.67
C TYR A 180 -5.34 24.64 -6.03
N ASP A 181 -4.81 23.44 -6.28
CA ASP A 181 -5.58 22.20 -6.46
C ASP A 181 -5.09 21.18 -5.43
N LEU A 182 -5.95 20.86 -4.47
CA LEU A 182 -5.77 19.78 -3.52
C LEU A 182 -6.69 18.64 -3.90
N ARG A 183 -6.12 17.45 -4.06
CA ARG A 183 -6.85 16.20 -4.27
C ARG A 183 -6.48 15.23 -3.19
N GLU A 184 -7.49 14.77 -2.47
CA GLU A 184 -7.34 13.83 -1.40
C GLU A 184 -8.28 12.65 -1.63
N SER A 185 -7.76 11.44 -1.48
CA SER A 185 -8.57 10.22 -1.46
C SER A 185 -8.10 9.32 -0.33
N ARG A 186 -9.05 8.83 0.46
CA ARG A 186 -8.80 7.83 1.50
C ARG A 186 -9.77 6.69 1.28
N ILE A 187 -9.22 5.50 1.12
CA ILE A 187 -9.96 4.26 0.96
C ILE A 187 -9.56 3.35 2.11
N ALA A 188 -10.54 2.89 2.87
CA ALA A 188 -10.40 1.81 3.84
C ALA A 188 -11.39 0.71 3.45
N ALA A 189 -10.91 -0.40 2.90
CA ALA A 189 -11.74 -1.47 2.38
C ALA A 189 -11.47 -2.77 3.11
N ILE A 190 -12.54 -3.43 3.56
CA ILE A 190 -12.48 -4.75 4.17
C ILE A 190 -12.95 -5.77 3.13
N GLY A 191 -12.27 -6.90 3.04
CA GLY A 191 -12.68 -8.00 2.17
C GLY A 191 -12.32 -9.35 2.74
N VAL A 192 -12.88 -10.40 2.15
CA VAL A 192 -12.61 -11.79 2.55
C VAL A 192 -12.19 -12.62 1.35
N LEU A 193 -11.33 -13.60 1.58
CA LEU A 193 -10.95 -14.60 0.61
C LEU A 193 -10.77 -15.94 1.30
N LEU A 194 -10.86 -17.02 0.52
CA LEU A 194 -10.67 -18.37 1.00
C LEU A 194 -9.47 -18.98 0.26
N ASN A 195 -8.55 -19.55 1.02
CA ASN A 195 -7.51 -20.40 0.47
C ASN A 195 -7.84 -21.85 0.81
N VAL A 196 -7.73 -22.76 -0.14
CA VAL A 196 -7.88 -24.20 0.07
C VAL A 196 -6.67 -24.91 -0.50
N GLY A 197 -6.31 -26.07 0.04
CA GLY A 197 -5.18 -26.80 -0.49
C GLY A 197 -5.07 -28.22 0.02
N ALA A 198 -4.20 -28.96 -0.63
CA ALA A 198 -3.87 -30.34 -0.33
C ALA A 198 -2.38 -30.58 -0.53
N THR A 199 -1.84 -31.53 0.22
CA THR A 199 -0.47 -32.01 0.06
C THR A 199 -0.45 -33.54 0.14
N ILE A 200 0.36 -34.15 -0.73
CA ILE A 200 0.60 -35.58 -0.77
C ILE A 200 2.09 -35.81 -0.50
N LYS A 201 2.39 -36.55 0.56
CA LYS A 201 3.72 -37.02 0.93
C LYS A 201 3.96 -38.42 0.37
N LEU A 202 4.92 -38.51 -0.53
CA LEU A 202 5.54 -39.74 -1.00
C LEU A 202 6.86 -39.93 -0.22
N GLU A 203 7.52 -41.09 -0.37
CA GLU A 203 8.71 -41.41 0.44
C GLU A 203 9.85 -40.39 0.31
N GLN A 204 10.07 -39.85 -0.89
CA GLN A 204 11.14 -38.87 -1.16
C GLN A 204 10.63 -37.55 -1.76
N ASN A 205 9.33 -37.46 -2.06
CA ASN A 205 8.75 -36.35 -2.79
C ASN A 205 7.49 -35.84 -2.08
N GLU A 206 7.25 -34.54 -2.15
CA GLU A 206 6.02 -33.93 -1.68
C GLU A 206 5.39 -33.15 -2.82
N ILE A 207 4.09 -33.34 -3.04
CA ILE A 207 3.33 -32.66 -4.08
C ILE A 207 2.23 -31.86 -3.38
N GLY A 208 2.12 -30.57 -3.68
CA GLY A 208 1.11 -29.70 -3.11
C GLY A 208 0.33 -28.94 -4.18
N ILE A 209 -0.95 -28.72 -3.91
CA ILE A 209 -1.81 -27.85 -4.69
C ILE A 209 -2.56 -26.91 -3.76
N SER A 210 -2.65 -25.64 -4.15
CA SER A 210 -3.48 -24.66 -3.46
C SER A 210 -4.29 -23.84 -4.46
N LEU A 211 -5.47 -23.42 -4.02
CA LEU A 211 -6.37 -22.57 -4.78
C LEU A 211 -6.88 -21.48 -3.84
N THR A 212 -6.64 -20.23 -4.23
CA THR A 212 -7.15 -19.06 -3.52
C THR A 212 -8.29 -18.44 -4.32
N THR A 213 -9.41 -18.17 -3.67
CA THR A 213 -10.53 -17.46 -4.31
C THR A 213 -10.16 -16.02 -4.58
N PRO A 214 -10.81 -15.36 -5.57
CA PRO A 214 -10.82 -13.91 -5.64
C PRO A 214 -11.28 -13.30 -4.31
N ARG A 215 -10.78 -12.11 -4.00
CA ARG A 215 -11.22 -11.32 -2.84
C ARG A 215 -12.63 -10.80 -3.07
N VAL A 216 -13.53 -11.08 -2.14
CA VAL A 216 -14.87 -10.49 -2.08
C VAL A 216 -14.83 -9.26 -1.18
N SER A 217 -15.19 -8.10 -1.72
CA SER A 217 -15.23 -6.84 -0.96
C SER A 217 -16.47 -6.77 -0.07
N LEU A 218 -16.29 -6.34 1.18
CA LEU A 218 -17.37 -6.07 2.13
C LEU A 218 -17.68 -4.57 2.13
N SER A 219 -18.47 -4.14 1.14
CA SER A 219 -18.75 -2.72 0.89
C SER A 219 -19.36 -1.99 2.08
N SER A 220 -20.23 -2.63 2.86
CA SER A 220 -20.88 -2.03 4.05
C SER A 220 -19.90 -1.68 5.18
N LEU A 221 -18.75 -2.35 5.23
CA LEU A 221 -17.68 -2.10 6.20
C LEU A 221 -16.55 -1.26 5.62
N SER A 222 -16.62 -0.98 4.31
CA SER A 222 -15.62 -0.21 3.59
C SER A 222 -16.02 1.26 3.56
N ARG A 223 -15.04 2.15 3.63
CA ARG A 223 -15.22 3.59 3.57
C ARG A 223 -14.33 4.15 2.48
N SER A 224 -14.87 5.10 1.74
CA SER A 224 -14.12 5.87 0.76
C SER A 224 -14.53 7.32 0.91
N SER A 225 -13.54 8.20 0.97
CA SER A 225 -13.74 9.64 0.92
C SER A 225 -12.81 10.20 -0.13
N SER A 226 -13.36 11.01 -1.04
CA SER A 226 -12.58 11.81 -1.96
C SER A 226 -12.94 13.26 -1.73
N ASN A 227 -11.94 14.11 -1.58
CA ASN A 227 -12.10 15.54 -1.55
C ASN A 227 -11.25 16.14 -2.67
N ARG A 228 -11.80 17.12 -3.36
CA ARG A 228 -11.03 17.96 -4.26
C ARG A 228 -11.39 19.40 -3.97
N ASN A 229 -10.39 20.18 -3.60
CA ASN A 229 -10.54 21.62 -3.42
C ASN A 229 -9.70 22.32 -4.48
N ARG A 230 -10.36 23.11 -5.33
CA ARG A 230 -9.69 23.95 -6.32
C ARG A 230 -10.04 25.40 -6.04
N THR A 231 -9.01 26.22 -5.84
CA THR A 231 -9.15 27.66 -5.67
C THR A 231 -8.35 28.35 -6.77
N VAL A 232 -8.99 29.30 -7.43
CA VAL A 232 -8.34 30.19 -8.39
C VAL A 232 -8.56 31.60 -7.89
N PHE A 233 -7.48 32.36 -7.81
CA PHE A 233 -7.49 33.77 -7.47
C PHE A 233 -6.91 34.54 -8.64
N ASN A 234 -7.58 35.63 -9.02
CA ASN A 234 -7.11 36.57 -10.03
C ASN A 234 -7.40 37.99 -9.54
N ASN A 235 -6.36 38.81 -9.49
CA ASN A 235 -6.39 40.21 -9.09
C ASN A 235 -5.48 41.05 -10.01
N ILE A 236 -5.44 40.67 -11.30
CA ILE A 236 -4.78 41.49 -12.31
C ILE A 236 -5.53 42.84 -12.41
N PRO A 237 -4.86 43.98 -12.21
CA PRO A 237 -5.49 45.28 -12.36
C PRO A 237 -5.96 45.50 -13.80
N GLY A 238 -7.27 45.70 -14.01
CA GLY A 238 -7.84 46.14 -15.29
C GLY A 238 -8.62 45.09 -16.11
N GLU A 239 -8.75 43.85 -15.65
CA GLU A 239 -9.68 42.86 -16.24
C GLU A 239 -10.90 42.66 -15.33
N GLU A 240 -12.11 43.00 -15.81
CA GLU A 240 -13.35 42.57 -15.17
C GLU A 240 -13.59 41.08 -15.45
N VAL A 241 -13.85 40.32 -14.39
CA VAL A 241 -14.22 38.89 -14.47
C VAL A 241 -15.62 38.78 -15.07
N ASN A 242 -15.74 38.27 -16.29
CA ASN A 242 -16.99 37.76 -16.88
C ASN A 242 -17.07 36.24 -16.74
#